data_AF-A0A7J7H0F4-F1
#
_entry.id   AF-A0A7J7H0F4-F1
#
_cell.length_a   1.000
_cell.length_b   1.000
_cell.length_c   1.000
_cell.angle_alpha   90.00
_cell.angle_beta   90.00
_cell.angle_gamma   90.00
#
_symmetry.space_group_name_H-M   'P 1'
#
loop_
_entity.id
_entity.type
_entity.pdbx_description
1 polymer ?
#
loop_
_entity_poly.entity_id
_entity_poly.type
_entity_poly.pdbx_seq_one_letter_code
_entity_poly.pdbx_strand_id
1 'polypeptide(L)' 'MEPTQVVVKGTVEYVRSYCEASLKRLGMDYIDLYYIHWIYTSRPIEETVSFLFIFAIYQCT' A
#
# COMPACT_ATOMS: atom_id res chain seq x y z
N MET A 1 -23.33 -4.53 -17.08
CA MET A 1 -22.46 -4.24 -15.92
C MET A 1 -21.04 -4.28 -16.46
N GLU A 2 -20.47 -3.11 -16.77
CA GLU A 2 -19.08 -2.99 -17.22
C GLU A 2 -18.16 -3.52 -16.11
N PRO A 3 -17.18 -4.39 -16.41
CA PRO A 3 -16.26 -4.88 -15.40
C PRO A 3 -15.47 -3.70 -14.86
N THR A 4 -15.62 -3.41 -13.56
CA THR A 4 -14.76 -2.44 -12.88
C THR A 4 -13.33 -2.96 -12.99
N GLN A 5 -12.55 -2.39 -13.91
CA GLN A 5 -11.14 -2.74 -14.05
C GLN A 5 -10.45 -2.34 -12.74
N VAL A 6 -10.19 -3.32 -11.89
CA VAL A 6 -9.35 -3.14 -10.71
C VAL A 6 -7.93 -2.93 -11.23
N VAL A 7 -7.55 -1.66 -11.39
CA VAL A 7 -6.20 -1.28 -11.79
C VAL A 7 -5.28 -1.51 -10.59
N VAL A 8 -4.72 -2.72 -10.49
CA VAL A 8 -3.74 -3.07 -9.45
C VAL A 8 -2.39 -2.47 -9.84
N LYS A 9 -1.92 -1.48 -9.08
CA LYS A 9 -0.60 -0.88 -9.24
C LYS A 9 0.26 -1.17 -8.02
N GLY A 10 1.44 -1.75 -8.24
CA GLY A 10 2.42 -2.06 -7.19
C GLY A 10 3.54 -1.01 -7.03
N THR A 11 3.40 0.18 -7.61
CA THR A 11 4.43 1.22 -7.52
C THR A 11 4.44 1.88 -6.14
N VAL A 12 5.62 2.32 -5.71
CA VAL A 12 5.86 2.94 -4.40
C VAL A 12 4.94 4.14 -4.15
N GLU A 13 4.81 5.03 -5.12
CA GLU A 13 3.98 6.24 -5.03
C GLU A 13 2.50 5.89 -4.87
N TYR A 14 2.06 4.81 -5.54
CA TYR A 14 0.70 4.34 -5.46
C TYR A 14 0.42 3.77 -4.06
N VAL A 15 1.30 2.91 -3.54
CA VAL A 15 1.15 2.36 -2.18
C VAL A 15 1.11 3.47 -1.12
N ARG A 16 1.97 4.50 -1.23
CA ARG A 16 1.96 5.66 -0.32
C ARG A 16 0.60 6.36 -0.32
N SER A 17 0.10 6.72 -1.50
CA SER A 17 -1.16 7.46 -1.63
C SER A 17 -2.35 6.69 -1.04
N TYR A 18 -2.35 5.36 -1.17
CA TYR A 18 -3.37 4.49 -0.61
C TYR A 18 -3.26 4.34 0.91
N CYS A 19 -2.05 4.28 1.46
CA CYS A 19 -1.84 4.31 2.92
C CYS A 19 -2.37 5.61 3.53
N GLU A 20 -1.96 6.77 3.02
CA GLU A 20 -2.41 8.08 3.51
C GLU A 20 -3.93 8.24 3.40
N ALA A 21 -4.52 7.80 2.28
CA ALA A 21 -5.96 7.82 2.10
C ALA A 21 -6.69 6.88 3.07
N SER A 22 -6.09 5.75 3.43
CA SER A 22 -6.67 4.80 4.39
C SER A 22 -6.62 5.34 5.81
N LEU A 23 -5.47 5.88 6.23
CA LEU A 23 -5.32 6.56 7.52
C LEU A 23 -6.34 7.70 7.67
N LYS A 24 -6.47 8.55 6.65
CA LYS A 24 -7.45 9.66 6.65
C LYS A 24 -8.90 9.17 6.72
N ARG A 25 -9.25 8.07 6.05
CA ARG A 25 -10.61 7.49 6.11
C ARG A 25 -10.91 6.86 7.46
N LEU A 26 -9.91 6.24 8.09
CA LEU A 26 -10.06 5.58 9.38
C LEU A 26 -9.91 6.55 10.56
N GLY A 27 -9.34 7.74 10.33
CA GLY A 27 -9.05 8.71 11.39
C GLY A 27 -7.98 8.20 12.35
N MET A 28 -7.02 7.42 11.85
CA MET A 28 -5.96 6.79 12.62
C MET A 28 -4.60 7.37 12.24
N ASP A 29 -3.67 7.36 13.18
CA ASP A 29 -2.31 7.87 12.98
C ASP A 29 -1.33 6.79 12.48
N TYR A 30 -1.65 5.50 12.70
CA TYR A 30 -0.84 4.36 12.27
C TYR A 30 -1.69 3.14 11.89
N ILE A 31 -1.06 2.18 11.21
CA ILE A 31 -1.65 0.88 10.84
C ILE A 31 -0.76 -0.21 11.43
N ASP A 32 -1.30 -1.04 12.33
CA ASP A 32 -0.57 -2.17 12.94
C ASP A 32 -0.16 -3.23 11.93
N LEU A 33 -1.03 -3.51 10.96
CA LEU A 33 -0.84 -4.58 9.99
C LEU A 33 -1.43 -4.18 8.63
N TYR A 34 -0.56 -4.09 7.63
CA TYR A 34 -0.94 -3.81 6.25
C TYR A 34 -0.72 -5.05 5.37
N TYR A 35 -1.81 -5.59 4.81
CA TYR A 35 -1.74 -6.72 3.88
C TYR A 35 -1.74 -6.27 2.42
N ILE A 36 -0.80 -6.82 1.64
CA ILE A 36 -0.86 -6.76 0.18
C ILE A 36 -1.94 -7.74 -0.28
N HIS A 37 -3.01 -7.20 -0.84
CA HIS A 37 -4.16 -8.02 -1.25
C HIS A 37 -3.87 -8.87 -2.50
N TRP A 38 -3.02 -8.37 -3.42
CA TRP A 38 -2.62 -9.06 -4.65
C TRP A 38 -1.14 -8.82 -4.96
N ILE A 39 -0.39 -9.88 -5.26
CA ILE A 39 1.02 -9.78 -5.66
C ILE A 39 1.08 -9.47 -7.16
N TYR A 40 1.75 -8.37 -7.51
CA TYR A 40 1.94 -7.98 -8.90
C TYR A 40 3.29 -8.51 -9.41
N THR A 41 3.26 -9.54 -10.26
CA THR A 41 4.46 -10.31 -10.66
C THR A 41 5.33 -9.63 -11.72
N SER A 42 4.92 -8.49 -12.28
CA SER A 42 5.74 -7.77 -13.27
C SER A 42 6.89 -6.95 -12.67
N ARG A 43 6.97 -6.87 -11.33
CA ARG A 43 8.07 -6.26 -10.59
C ARG A 43 8.51 -7.17 -9.45
N PRO A 44 9.79 -7.09 -9.02
CA PRO A 44 10.25 -7.78 -7.83
C PRO A 44 9.42 -7.34 -6.60
N ILE A 45 8.96 -8.31 -5.81
CA ILE A 45 8.12 -8.07 -4.63
C ILE A 45 8.88 -7.30 -3.54
N GLU A 46 10.20 -7.42 -3.55
CA GLU A 46 11.13 -6.74 -2.66
C GLU A 46 10.97 -5.22 -2.74
N GLU A 47 10.74 -4.65 -3.93
CA GLU A 47 10.49 -3.20 -4.08
C GLU A 47 9.24 -2.77 -3.29
N THR A 48 8.16 -3.55 -3.39
CA THR A 48 6.89 -3.26 -2.71
C THR A 48 6.99 -3.50 -1.20
N VAL A 49 7.62 -4.60 -0.79
CA VAL A 49 7.77 -4.98 0.63
C VAL A 49 8.75 -4.07 1.36
N SER A 50 9.90 -3.74 0.76
CA SER A 50 10.84 -2.79 1.34
C SER A 50 10.19 -1.43 1.55
N PHE A 51 9.36 -0.96 0.61
CA PHE A 51 8.64 0.30 0.81
C PHE A 51 7.63 0.23 1.96
N LEU A 52 6.83 -0.83 2.03
CA LEU A 52 5.86 -1.04 3.12
C LEU A 52 6.54 -1.11 4.49
N PHE A 53 7.66 -1.82 4.58
CA PHE A 53 8.43 -1.95 5.81
C PHE A 53 9.04 -0.61 6.25
N ILE A 54 9.65 0.11 5.31
CA ILE A 54 10.22 1.45 5.56
C ILE A 54 9.13 2.43 5.99
N PHE A 55 7.96 2.42 5.33
CA PHE A 55 6.84 3.30 5.68
C PHE A 55 6.29 3.01 7.09
N ALA A 56 6.16 1.73 7.47
CA ALA A 56 5.74 1.35 8.82
C ALA A 56 6.71 1.88 9.90
N ILE A 57 8.03 1.86 9.64
CA ILE A 57 9.03 2.44 10.55
C ILE A 57 8.87 3.96 10.67
N TYR A 58 8.69 4.67 9.55
CA TYR A 58 8.55 6.13 9.56
C TYR A 58 7.24 6.64 10.19
N GLN A 59 6.18 5.84 10.24
CA GLN A 59 4.91 6.22 10.91
C GLN A 59 4.90 5.86 12.40
N CYS A 60 5.76 4.93 12.85
CA CYS A 60 5.93 4.59 14.27
C CYS A 60 6.95 5.47 15.01
N THR A 61 7.62 6.40 14.31
CA THR A 61 8.61 7.34 14.90
C THR A 61 8.08 8.76 14.87
#